data_AF-A0A926HUN9-F1
#
_entry.id   AF-A0A926HUN9-F1
#
_cell.length_a   1.000
_cell.length_b   1.000
_cell.length_c   1.000
_cell.angle_alpha   90.00
_cell.angle_beta   90.00
_cell.angle_gamma   90.00
#
_symmetry.space_group_name_H-M   'P 1'
#
loop_
_entity.id
_entity.type
_entity.pdbx_description
1 polymer ?
#
loop_
_entity_poly.entity_id
_entity_poly.type
_entity_poly.pdbx_seq_one_letter_code
_entity_poly.pdbx_strand_id
1 'polypeptide(L)'
;MVEFVSYDGRYPNLCRGKLILKIDGKTVPMPKYCMNSGGTTYFDSKGGEHISKGLWSIDVPQQFLKYKDEIEECVNNNVSLGCCGGCI
;
A
#
# COMPACT_ATOMS: atom_id res chain seq x y z
N MET A 1 -17.36 -6.87 -4.98
CA MET A 1 -16.52 -7.78 -4.16
C MET A 1 -15.09 -7.62 -4.60
N VAL A 2 -14.19 -7.35 -3.65
CA VAL A 2 -12.76 -7.16 -3.86
C VAL A 2 -11.99 -8.30 -3.21
N GLU A 3 -11.12 -8.96 -3.98
CA GLU A 3 -10.24 -10.03 -3.51
C GLU A 3 -8.78 -9.66 -3.77
N PHE A 4 -7.90 -10.00 -2.83
CA PHE A 4 -6.45 -9.85 -3.01
C PHE A 4 -5.94 -10.95 -3.94
N VAL A 5 -5.15 -10.57 -4.95
CA VAL A 5 -4.51 -11.55 -5.86
C VAL A 5 -3.02 -11.64 -5.55
N SER A 6 -2.30 -10.51 -5.62
CA SER A 6 -0.86 -10.51 -5.36
C SER A 6 -0.31 -9.12 -5.11
N TYR A 7 0.79 -9.07 -4.36
CA TYR A 7 1.64 -7.90 -4.23
C TYR A 7 3.10 -8.31 -4.25
N ASP A 8 3.95 -7.61 -5.03
CA ASP A 8 5.37 -7.95 -5.18
C ASP A 8 6.34 -6.93 -4.54
N GLY A 9 5.81 -5.90 -3.87
CA GLY A 9 6.63 -4.91 -3.18
C GLY A 9 7.40 -5.52 -2.02
N ARG A 10 8.61 -5.01 -1.76
CA ARG A 10 9.50 -5.49 -0.68
C ARG A 10 10.28 -4.35 -0.07
N TYR A 11 10.59 -4.47 1.23
CA TYR A 11 11.57 -3.58 1.87
C TYR A 11 12.90 -3.59 1.09
N PRO A 12 13.61 -2.45 0.97
CA PRO A 12 13.31 -1.13 1.53
C PRO A 12 12.20 -0.35 0.82
N ASN A 13 11.75 -0.83 -0.34
CA ASN A 13 10.85 -0.10 -1.22
C ASN A 13 9.46 -0.75 -1.30
N LEU A 14 8.89 -1.01 -0.12
CA LEU A 14 7.66 -1.78 -0.01
C LEU A 14 6.46 -1.07 -0.65
N CYS A 15 6.47 0.25 -0.83
CA CYS A 15 5.37 1.03 -1.42
C CYS A 15 5.33 1.05 -2.96
N ARG A 16 6.35 0.52 -3.64
CA ARG A 16 6.46 0.58 -5.11
C ARG A 16 6.13 -0.74 -5.81
N GLY A 17 5.60 -1.72 -5.08
CA GLY A 17 5.18 -2.98 -5.64
C GLY A 17 4.01 -2.84 -6.61
N LYS A 18 3.83 -3.86 -7.43
CA LYS A 18 2.68 -4.07 -8.30
C LYS A 18 1.59 -4.76 -7.50
N LEU A 19 0.51 -4.02 -7.26
CA LEU A 19 -0.71 -4.55 -6.66
C LEU A 19 -1.65 -5.10 -7.74
N ILE A 20 -2.08 -6.33 -7.55
CA ILE A 20 -3.10 -6.97 -8.38
C ILE A 20 -4.26 -7.36 -7.46
N LEU A 21 -5.45 -6.90 -7.83
CA LEU A 21 -6.71 -7.22 -7.15
C LEU A 21 -7.64 -7.93 -8.14
N LYS A 22 -8.70 -8.53 -7.61
CA LYS A 22 -9.83 -8.99 -8.40
C LYS A 22 -11.06 -8.24 -7.92
N ILE A 23 -11.66 -7.45 -8.81
CA ILE A 23 -12.80 -6.58 -8.53
C ILE A 23 -13.96 -7.06 -9.40
N ASP A 24 -15.06 -7.49 -8.76
CA ASP A 24 -16.24 -8.07 -9.43
C ASP A 24 -15.88 -9.16 -10.44
N GLY A 25 -15.01 -10.09 -10.01
CA GLY A 25 -14.58 -11.22 -10.84
C GLY A 25 -13.48 -10.91 -11.85
N LYS A 26 -13.13 -9.63 -12.08
CA LYS A 26 -12.10 -9.23 -13.05
C LYS A 26 -10.77 -8.97 -12.37
N THR A 27 -9.68 -9.54 -12.90
CA THR A 27 -8.32 -9.23 -12.45
C THR A 27 -7.94 -7.82 -12.90
N VAL A 28 -7.62 -6.96 -11.93
CA VAL A 28 -7.28 -5.55 -12.10
C VAL A 28 -5.86 -5.32 -11.59
N PRO A 29 -4.88 -5.09 -12.48
CA PRO A 29 -3.59 -4.54 -12.09
C PRO A 29 -3.78 -3.06 -11.73
N MET A 30 -3.46 -2.70 -10.50
CA MET A 30 -3.55 -1.32 -10.04
C MET A 30 -2.45 -0.46 -10.67
N PRO A 31 -2.67 0.86 -10.80
CA PRO A 31 -1.64 1.77 -11.29
C PRO A 31 -0.33 1.64 -10.50
N LYS A 32 0.79 1.90 -11.16
CA LYS A 32 2.07 2.01 -10.46
C LYS A 32 1.98 3.12 -9.42
N TYR A 33 2.64 2.90 -8.27
CA TYR A 33 2.78 3.92 -7.23
C TYR A 33 1.47 4.32 -6.57
N CYS A 34 0.49 3.42 -6.53
CA CYS A 34 -0.80 3.68 -5.90
C CYS A 34 -0.82 3.43 -4.38
N MET A 35 0.27 2.97 -3.77
CA MET A 35 0.32 2.63 -2.35
C MET A 35 0.99 3.73 -1.54
N ASN A 36 0.21 4.33 -0.63
CA ASN A 36 0.66 5.37 0.28
C ASN A 36 0.62 4.82 1.71
N SER A 37 1.77 4.77 2.38
CA SER A 37 1.84 4.33 3.77
C SER A 37 1.41 5.45 4.71
N GLY A 38 0.55 5.14 5.68
CA GLY A 38 0.27 5.99 6.84
C GLY A 38 1.34 5.94 7.93
N GLY A 39 2.45 5.23 7.70
CA GLY A 39 3.62 5.21 8.58
C GLY A 39 4.60 6.33 8.27
N THR A 40 5.49 6.63 9.21
CA THR A 40 6.46 7.74 9.12
C THR A 40 7.86 7.21 9.34
N THR A 41 8.85 7.86 8.71
CA THR A 41 10.25 7.55 8.98
C THR A 41 11.10 8.81 8.92
N TYR A 42 11.92 9.05 9.95
CA TYR A 42 12.75 10.25 10.06
C TYR A 42 13.93 10.02 11.01
N PHE A 43 14.98 10.85 10.87
CA PHE A 43 16.03 10.99 11.86
C PHE A 43 15.74 12.18 12.77
N ASP A 44 15.94 12.01 14.08
CA ASP A 44 15.90 13.14 15.01
C ASP A 44 17.19 13.97 14.95
N SER A 45 17.22 15.09 15.68
CA SER A 45 18.37 16.00 15.72
C SER A 45 19.64 15.41 16.34
N LYS A 46 19.54 14.24 16.99
CA LYS A 46 20.66 13.49 17.55
C LYS A 46 21.11 12.33 16.65
N GLY A 47 20.50 12.21 15.46
CA GLY A 47 20.76 11.11 14.53
C GLY A 47 20.07 9.79 14.91
N GLY A 48 19.11 9.82 15.85
CA GLY A 48 18.29 8.66 16.18
C GLY A 48 17.25 8.36 15.08
N GLU A 49 17.14 7.11 14.67
CA GLU A 49 16.17 6.67 13.67
C GLU A 49 14.80 6.40 14.31
N HIS A 50 13.74 6.95 13.70
CA HIS A 50 12.36 6.73 14.12
C HIS A 50 11.57 6.13 12.96
N ILE A 51 11.01 4.94 13.16
CA ILE A 51 10.20 4.24 12.17
C ILE A 51 8.85 3.87 12.78
N SER A 52 7.77 4.32 12.15
CA SER A 52 6.41 3.84 12.42
C SER A 52 5.83 3.18 11.16
N LYS A 53 5.12 2.06 11.35
CA LYS A 53 4.36 1.40 10.29
C LYS A 53 2.90 1.84 10.37
N GLY A 54 2.24 1.97 9.24
CA GLY A 54 0.84 2.39 9.17
C GLY A 54 0.07 1.67 8.07
N LEU A 55 -1.25 1.81 8.12
CA LEU A 55 -2.15 1.32 7.09
C LEU A 55 -1.83 1.94 5.73
N TRP A 56 -2.09 1.19 4.68
CA TRP A 56 -2.03 1.64 3.31
C TRP A 56 -3.30 2.40 2.95
N SER A 57 -3.15 3.61 2.41
CA SER A 57 -4.17 4.23 1.56
C SER A 57 -3.83 3.98 0.10
N ILE A 58 -4.86 3.71 -0.71
CA ILE A 58 -4.70 3.30 -2.10
C ILE A 58 -5.24 4.39 -3.02
N ASP A 59 -4.42 4.83 -3.97
CA ASP A 59 -4.85 5.71 -5.06
C ASP A 59 -5.64 4.88 -6.08
N VAL A 60 -6.94 4.78 -5.81
CA VAL A 60 -7.88 3.99 -6.59
C VAL A 60 -8.30 4.74 -7.88
N PRO A 61 -8.24 4.11 -9.06
CA PRO A 61 -8.78 4.69 -10.30
C PRO A 61 -10.26 5.06 -10.17
N GLN A 62 -10.68 6.14 -10.84
CA GLN A 62 -12.04 6.71 -10.73
C GLN A 62 -13.15 5.66 -10.95
N GLN A 63 -12.98 4.73 -11.88
CA GLN A 63 -13.93 3.65 -12.18
C GLN A 63 -14.15 2.65 -11.02
N PHE A 64 -13.23 2.60 -10.05
CA PHE A 64 -13.28 1.72 -8.89
C PHE A 64 -13.46 2.47 -7.57
N LEU A 65 -13.69 3.79 -7.60
CA LEU A 65 -13.79 4.62 -6.40
C LEU A 65 -14.91 4.17 -5.45
N LYS A 66 -15.99 3.59 -5.98
CA LYS A 66 -17.07 2.98 -5.18
C LYS A 66 -16.63 1.79 -4.31
N TYR A 67 -15.47 1.19 -4.62
CA TYR A 67 -14.86 0.10 -3.86
C TYR A 67 -13.67 0.57 -3.01
N LYS A 68 -13.46 1.89 -2.84
CA LYS A 68 -12.26 2.41 -2.18
C LYS A 68 -12.05 1.79 -0.79
N ASP A 69 -13.06 1.81 0.05
CA ASP A 69 -12.95 1.29 1.42
C ASP A 69 -12.69 -0.22 1.43
N GLU A 70 -13.39 -0.97 0.57
CA GLU A 70 -13.21 -2.43 0.42
C GLU A 70 -11.81 -2.78 -0.13
N ILE A 71 -11.27 -1.97 -1.04
CA ILE A 71 -9.91 -2.10 -1.57
C ILE A 71 -8.88 -1.85 -0.47
N GLU A 72 -9.00 -0.75 0.27
CA GLU A 72 -8.06 -0.41 1.34
C GLU A 72 -8.09 -1.46 2.46
N GLU A 73 -9.27 -1.92 2.87
CA GLU A 73 -9.42 -3.02 3.84
C GLU A 73 -8.78 -4.31 3.32
N CYS A 74 -9.09 -4.70 2.08
CA CYS A 74 -8.54 -5.91 1.46
C CYS A 74 -7.01 -5.87 1.42
N VAL A 75 -6.42 -4.73 1.02
CA VAL A 75 -4.97 -4.57 0.96
C VAL A 75 -4.36 -4.63 2.36
N ASN A 76 -4.91 -3.91 3.34
CA ASN A 76 -4.36 -3.88 4.70
C ASN A 76 -4.45 -5.22 5.43
N ASN A 77 -5.42 -6.07 5.07
CA ASN A 77 -5.53 -7.43 5.60
C ASN A 77 -4.54 -8.42 4.97
N ASN A 78 -3.98 -8.12 3.79
CA ASN A 78 -3.14 -9.06 3.02
C ASN A 78 -1.70 -8.60 2.82
N VAL A 79 -1.43 -7.30 2.90
CA VAL A 79 -0.09 -6.72 2.73
C VAL A 79 0.40 -6.19 4.07
N SER A 80 1.61 -6.59 4.45
CA SER A 80 2.23 -6.11 5.68
C SER A 80 2.25 -4.58 5.73
N LEU A 81 1.98 -4.02 6.91
CA LEU A 81 2.06 -2.58 7.12
C LEU A 81 3.45 -2.09 6.75
N GLY A 82 3.50 -1.12 5.86
CA GLY A 82 4.75 -0.50 5.45
C GLY A 82 5.03 0.76 6.24
N CYS A 83 6.27 1.21 6.09
CA CYS A 83 6.61 2.62 6.10
C CYS A 83 7.11 2.94 4.67
N CYS A 84 6.77 4.10 4.12
CA CYS A 84 7.35 4.53 2.84
C CYS A 84 8.86 4.88 2.96
N GLY A 85 9.40 4.89 4.18
CA GLY A 85 10.77 5.31 4.49
C GLY A 85 11.78 4.18 4.71
N GLY A 86 11.60 3.00 4.11
CA GLY A 86 12.77 2.10 3.98
C GLY A 86 13.85 2.67 3.05
N CYS A 87 13.54 3.75 2.32
CA CYS A 87 14.44 4.43 1.38
C CYS A 87 15.14 5.68 1.97
N ILE A 88 15.19 5.85 3.29
CA ILE A 88 16.03 6.91 3.91
C ILE A 88 17.49 6.47 3.89
#